data_AF-A0ABD6AWN9-F1
#
_entry.id   AF-A0ABD6AWN9-F1
#
_cell.length_a   1.000
_cell.length_b   1.000
_cell.length_c   1.000
_cell.angle_alpha   90.00
_cell.angle_beta   90.00
_cell.angle_gamma   90.00
#
_symmetry.space_group_name_H-M   'P 1'
#
loop_
_entity.id
_entity.type
_entity.pdbx_description
1 polymer ?
#
loop_
_entity_poly.entity_id
_entity_poly.type
_entity_poly.pdbx_seq_one_letter_code
_entity_poly.pdbx_strand_id
1 'polypeptide(L)' 'MPTNGYEVHCRECDFLSTCSNGDLARLLAFSHRERTGHETEFSVAGGE' A
#
# COMPACT_ATOMS: atom_id res chain seq x y z
N MET A 1 -8.64 11.26 15.78
CA MET A 1 -9.10 9.98 15.21
C MET A 1 -7.86 9.11 15.06
N PRO A 2 -7.78 7.90 15.63
CA PRO A 2 -6.63 7.04 15.42
C PRO A 2 -6.58 6.70 13.93
N THR A 3 -5.50 7.11 13.27
CA THR A 3 -5.27 6.89 11.85
C THR A 3 -4.79 5.45 11.66
N ASN A 4 -5.67 4.47 11.87
CA ASN A 4 -5.38 3.07 11.54
C ASN A 4 -5.36 2.99 10.00
N GLY A 5 -4.22 3.34 9.41
CA GLY A 5 -4.00 3.39 7.99
C GLY A 5 -3.30 2.13 7.50
N TYR A 6 -3.25 1.99 6.19
CA TYR A 6 -2.48 0.99 5.47
C TYR A 6 -1.58 1.71 4.48
N GLU A 7 -0.36 1.20 4.35
CA GLU A 7 0.69 1.71 3.50
C GLU A 7 1.02 0.66 2.43
N VAL A 8 1.10 1.12 1.19
CA VAL A 8 1.56 0.36 0.03
C VAL A 8 2.81 1.06 -0.49
N HIS A 9 3.94 0.36 -0.44
CA HIS A 9 5.22 0.90 -0.90
C HIS A 9 5.83 -0.01 -1.97
N CYS A 10 6.14 0.54 -3.15
CA CYS A 10 6.93 -0.11 -4.18
C CYS A 10 8.36 0.42 -4.12
N ARG A 11 9.34 -0.42 -3.74
CA ARG A 11 10.75 0.00 -3.66
C ARG A 11 11.42 0.16 -5.02
N GLU A 12 10.86 -0.46 -6.06
CA GLU A 12 11.46 -0.43 -7.41
C GLU A 12 11.26 0.92 -8.09
N CYS A 13 10.11 1.57 -7.86
CA CYS A 13 9.78 2.87 -8.45
C CYS A 13 9.48 3.96 -7.41
N ASP A 14 9.78 3.71 -6.14
CA ASP A 14 9.56 4.64 -5.02
C ASP A 14 8.09 5.09 -4.88
N PHE A 15 7.15 4.23 -5.28
CA PHE A 15 5.72 4.54 -5.17
C PHE A 15 5.24 4.29 -3.74
N LEU A 16 4.74 5.34 -3.07
CA LEU A 16 4.14 5.25 -1.74
C LEU A 16 2.69 5.72 -1.77
N SER A 17 1.78 4.90 -1.24
CA SER A 17 0.36 5.24 -1.11
C SER A 17 -0.19 4.82 0.24
N THR A 18 -0.97 5.70 0.86
CA THR A 18 -1.58 5.50 2.18
C THR A 18 -3.10 5.55 2.08
N CYS A 19 -3.80 4.58 2.68
CA CYS A 19 -5.26 4.57 2.73
C CYS A 19 -5.80 3.96 4.02
N SER A 20 -7.00 4.36 4.45
CA SER A 20 -7.62 3.86 5.70
C SER A 20 -8.29 2.49 5.58
N ASN A 21 -8.27 1.86 4.40
CA ASN A 21 -8.94 0.59 4.15
C ASN A 21 -7.96 -0.45 3.58
N GLY A 22 -7.86 -1.60 4.23
CA GLY A 22 -6.93 -2.67 3.86
C GLY A 22 -7.27 -3.33 2.53
N ASP A 23 -8.55 -3.45 2.19
CA ASP A 23 -8.99 -3.96 0.89
C ASP A 23 -8.58 -3.02 -0.25
N LEU A 24 -8.66 -1.71 -0.01
CA LEU A 24 -8.22 -0.70 -0.98
C LEU A 24 -6.69 -0.74 -1.16
N ALA A 25 -5.92 -0.86 -0.08
CA ALA A 25 -4.47 -1.02 -0.15
C ALA A 25 -4.09 -2.27 -0.96
N ARG A 26 -4.77 -3.41 -0.74
CA ARG A 26 -4.55 -4.63 -1.52
C ARG A 26 -4.87 -4.45 -3.00
N LEU A 27 -5.97 -3.76 -3.32
CA LEU A 27 -6.33 -3.46 -4.70
C LEU A 27 -5.28 -2.57 -5.38
N LEU A 28 -4.76 -1.56 -4.67
CA LEU A 28 -3.70 -0.66 -5.17
C LEU A 28 -2.40 -1.43 -5.42
N ALA A 29 -1.98 -2.28 -4.47
CA ALA A 29 -0.82 -3.16 -4.62
C ALA A 29 -0.95 -4.08 -5.84
N PHE A 30 -2.10 -4.74 -5.98
CA PHE A 30 -2.40 -5.60 -7.13
C PHE A 30 -2.37 -4.82 -8.45
N SER A 31 -3.07 -3.69 -8.53
CA SER A 31 -3.12 -2.86 -9.73
C SER A 31 -1.75 -2.32 -10.11
N HIS A 32 -0.93 -1.93 -9.12
CA HIS A 32 0.43 -1.47 -9.35
C HIS A 32 1.30 -2.58 -9.95
N ARG A 33 1.26 -3.77 -9.34
CA ARG A 33 1.98 -4.95 -9.82
C ARG A 33 1.58 -5.33 -11.24
N GLU A 34 0.28 -5.37 -11.54
CA GLU A 34 -0.21 -5.72 -12.89
C GLU A 34 0.23 -4.72 -13.96
N ARG A 35 0.35 -3.43 -13.61
CA ARG A 35 0.71 -2.37 -14.57
C ARG A 35 2.22 -2.22 -14.78
N THR A 36 3.00 -2.50 -13.75
CA THR A 36 4.45 -2.20 -13.75
C THR A 36 5.32 -3.45 -13.71
N GLY A 37 4.76 -4.58 -13.28
CA GLY A 37 5.52 -5.79 -12.94
C GLY A 37 6.23 -5.72 -11.59
N HIS A 38 6.13 -4.60 -10.86
CA HIS A 38 6.87 -4.40 -9.62
C HIS A 38 6.18 -5.03 -8.40
N GLU A 39 6.99 -5.43 -7.43
CA GLU A 39 6.51 -5.91 -6.14
C GLU A 39 6.26 -4.75 -5.16
N THR A 40 5.13 -4.84 -4.45
CA THR A 40 4.73 -3.83 -3.46
C THR A 40 4.68 -4.46 -2.08
N GLU A 41 5.25 -3.77 -1.10
CA GLU A 41 5.15 -4.11 0.31
C GLU A 41 3.90 -3.47 0.92
N PHE A 42 3.27 -4.23 1.81
CA PHE A 42 2.08 -3.84 2.54
C PHE A 42 2.41 -3.71 4.02
N SER A 43 2.08 -2.58 4.64
CA SER A 43 2.28 -2.33 6.07
C SER A 43 1.05 -1.64 6.66
N VAL A 44 0.83 -1.82 7.97
CA VAL A 44 -0.22 -1.10 8.70
C VAL A 44 0.40 0.20 9.20
N ALA A 45 -0.10 1.33 8.68
CA ALA A 45 0.28 2.65 9.12
C ALA A 45 -0.36 2.91 10.49
N GLY A 46 0.39 2.63 11.56
CA GLY A 46 -0.04 2.86 12.93
C GLY A 46 -0.88 1.73 13.50
N GLY A 47 -0.21 0.78 14.15
CA GLY A 47 -0.80 -0.09 15.17
C GLY A 47 0.05 0.01 16.43
N GLU A 48 -0.48 0.67 17.45
CA GLU A 48 -0.10 0.46 18.85
C GLU A 48 -0.91 -0.70 19.44
#